data_AF-A0AAE1BSL9-F1
#
_entry.id   AF-A0AAE1BSL9-F1
#
_cell.length_a   1.000
_cell.length_b   1.000
_cell.length_c   1.000
_cell.angle_alpha   90.00
_cell.angle_beta   90.00
_cell.angle_gamma   90.00
#
_symmetry.space_group_name_H-M   'P 1'
#
loop_
_entity.id
_entity.type
_entity.pdbx_description
1 polymer ?
#
loop_
_entity_poly.entity_id
_entity_poly.type
_entity_poly.pdbx_seq_one_letter_code
_entity_poly.pdbx_strand_id
1 'polypeptide(L)'
;MSRQLVACLLNVSEGRKLNVVEKIAEAALKSVNTTTTPPTDWLINATVLNIFQDYDYHRSVITIVSSQDKIGACVEAGCRAAYELIDLSKHEGVHPRLGAVDLVPLHPISENMSLQSLGHTAAGE
;
A
#
# COMPACT_ATOMS: atom_id res chain seq x y z
N MET A 1 11.86 -22.63 -0.39
CA MET A 1 12.04 -21.54 0.59
C MET A 1 10.68 -20.92 0.87
N SER A 2 10.35 -20.62 2.13
CA SER A 2 9.12 -19.90 2.47
C SER A 2 9.14 -18.50 1.87
N ARG A 3 8.00 -18.02 1.37
CA ARG A 3 7.88 -16.66 0.82
C ARG A 3 8.06 -15.65 1.95
N GLN A 4 9.00 -14.71 1.80
CA GLN A 4 9.21 -13.59 2.72
C GLN A 4 8.14 -12.53 2.48
N LEU A 5 7.15 -12.48 3.36
CA LEU A 5 5.98 -11.61 3.25
C LEU A 5 6.19 -10.31 4.04
N VAL A 6 5.77 -9.21 3.42
CA VAL A 6 5.83 -7.85 3.96
C VAL A 6 4.43 -7.26 3.92
N ALA A 7 4.04 -6.56 5.00
CA ALA A 7 2.88 -5.69 5.00
C ALA A 7 3.32 -4.22 4.91
N CYS A 8 2.70 -3.46 4.02
CA CYS A 8 2.71 -2.00 4.07
C CYS A 8 1.35 -1.50 4.53
N LEU A 9 1.32 -0.70 5.59
CA LEU A 9 0.11 0.01 6.03
C LEU A 9 0.17 1.41 5.41
N LEU A 10 -0.21 1.53 4.14
CA LEU A 10 -0.11 2.80 3.41
C LEU A 10 -1.16 3.79 3.93
N ASN A 11 -0.70 4.89 4.52
CA ASN A 11 -1.58 5.90 5.09
C ASN A 11 -1.81 7.03 4.07
N VAL A 12 -3.07 7.26 3.69
CA VAL A 12 -3.45 8.25 2.69
C VAL A 12 -4.41 9.29 3.27
N SER A 13 -4.27 10.53 2.82
CA SER A 13 -5.08 11.68 3.23
C SER A 13 -6.42 11.72 2.48
N GLU A 14 -7.17 10.63 2.56
CA GLU A 14 -8.53 10.50 2.06
C GLU A 14 -9.23 9.45 2.92
N GLY A 15 -10.42 9.76 3.41
CA GLY A 15 -11.19 8.94 4.37
C GLY A 15 -12.71 9.05 4.18
N ARG A 16 -13.15 9.80 3.17
CA ARG A 16 -14.57 10.07 2.88
C ARG A 16 -14.99 9.50 1.53
N LYS A 17 -14.08 9.46 0.56
CA LYS A 17 -14.31 8.92 -0.79
C LYS A 17 -13.71 7.53 -0.92
N LEU A 18 -14.50 6.50 -0.57
CA LEU A 18 -14.08 5.10 -0.68
C LEU A 18 -13.59 4.74 -2.09
N ASN A 19 -14.26 5.23 -3.14
CA ASN A 19 -13.84 4.96 -4.52
C ASN A 19 -12.43 5.49 -4.87
N VAL A 20 -11.95 6.53 -4.20
CA VAL A 20 -10.58 7.03 -4.38
C VAL A 20 -9.60 6.07 -3.70
N VAL A 21 -9.90 5.66 -2.46
CA VAL A 21 -9.07 4.73 -1.68
C VAL A 21 -8.99 3.35 -2.36
N GLU A 22 -10.11 2.85 -2.91
CA GLU A 22 -10.16 1.62 -3.69
C GLU A 22 -9.31 1.71 -4.96
N LYS A 23 -9.36 2.83 -5.70
CA LYS A 23 -8.51 3.02 -6.89
C LYS A 23 -7.01 3.01 -6.54
N ILE A 24 -6.63 3.59 -5.41
CA ILE A 24 -5.25 3.54 -4.91
C ILE A 24 -4.85 2.10 -4.60
N ALA A 25 -5.72 1.36 -3.91
CA ALA A 25 -5.50 -0.04 -3.58
C ALA A 25 -5.40 -0.92 -4.84
N GLU A 26 -6.28 -0.72 -5.82
CA GLU A 26 -6.23 -1.39 -7.12
C GLU A 26 -4.94 -1.10 -7.89
N ALA A 27 -4.49 0.16 -7.91
CA ALA A 27 -3.26 0.55 -8.58
C ALA A 27 -2.05 -0.19 -7.98
N ALA A 28 -2.00 -0.31 -6.64
CA ALA A 28 -0.97 -1.08 -5.96
C ALA A 28 -0.96 -2.55 -6.43
N LEU A 29 -2.13 -3.20 -6.54
CA LEU A 29 -2.22 -4.60 -6.94
C LEU A 29 -1.88 -4.84 -8.41
N LYS A 30 -2.40 -4.00 -9.32
CA LYS A 30 -2.20 -4.11 -10.78
C LYS A 30 -0.73 -4.01 -11.19
N SER A 31 0.11 -3.37 -10.37
CA SER A 31 1.55 -3.23 -10.63
C SER A 31 2.31 -4.57 -10.69
N VAL A 32 1.85 -5.61 -9.98
CA VAL A 32 2.54 -6.90 -9.88
C VAL A 32 1.66 -8.12 -10.17
N ASN A 33 0.33 -7.98 -10.09
CA ASN A 33 -0.63 -9.01 -10.45
C ASN A 33 -0.95 -8.91 -11.96
N THR A 34 -0.12 -9.51 -12.81
CA THR A 34 -0.35 -9.55 -14.26
C THR A 34 -1.31 -10.67 -14.65
N THR A 35 -2.17 -10.41 -15.65
CA THR A 35 -3.28 -11.29 -16.08
C THR A 35 -2.83 -12.53 -16.87
N THR A 36 -1.53 -12.74 -17.04
CA THR A 36 -0.96 -13.82 -17.87
C THR A 36 -0.80 -15.15 -17.15
N THR A 37 -0.96 -15.20 -15.84
CA THR A 37 -0.88 -16.45 -15.07
C THR A 37 -2.27 -17.11 -15.04
N PRO A 38 -2.43 -18.35 -15.55
CA PRO A 38 -3.73 -19.02 -15.54
C PRO A 38 -4.25 -19.21 -14.11
N PRO A 39 -5.58 -19.22 -13.90
CA PRO A 39 -6.22 -19.35 -12.57
C PRO A 39 -5.92 -20.66 -11.82
N THR A 40 -5.15 -21.56 -12.42
CA THR A 40 -4.61 -22.77 -11.79
C THR A 40 -3.33 -22.52 -11.00
N ASP A 41 -2.67 -21.38 -11.20
CA ASP A 41 -1.52 -20.96 -10.39
C ASP A 41 -2.04 -20.01 -9.31
N TRP A 42 -2.09 -20.45 -8.05
CA TRP A 42 -2.52 -19.65 -6.89
C TRP A 42 -1.52 -18.54 -6.53
N LEU A 43 -0.70 -18.11 -7.51
CA LEU A 43 0.40 -17.18 -7.35
C LEU A 43 -0.11 -15.74 -7.40
N ILE A 44 -0.83 -15.34 -6.36
CA ILE A 44 -1.13 -13.94 -6.08
C ILE A 44 0.19 -13.28 -5.62
N ASN A 45 0.65 -12.24 -6.33
CA ASN A 45 1.89 -11.54 -5.99
C ASN A 45 1.67 -10.48 -4.90
N ALA A 46 0.51 -9.83 -4.92
CA ALA A 46 0.11 -8.90 -3.87
C ALA A 46 -1.39 -9.01 -3.58
N THR A 47 -1.77 -8.68 -2.36
CA THR A 47 -3.18 -8.58 -1.94
C THR A 47 -3.36 -7.40 -1.01
N VAL A 48 -4.58 -6.85 -0.95
CA VAL A 48 -4.98 -5.91 0.09
C VAL A 48 -5.72 -6.72 1.16
N LEU A 49 -5.21 -6.72 2.38
CA LEU A 49 -5.83 -7.45 3.49
C LEU A 49 -6.92 -6.63 4.18
N ASN A 50 -6.78 -5.31 4.19
CA ASN A 50 -7.72 -4.42 4.86
C ASN A 50 -7.65 -3.02 4.26
N ILE A 51 -8.79 -2.32 4.25
CA ILE A 51 -8.87 -0.87 4.07
C ILE A 51 -9.61 -0.34 5.28
N PHE A 52 -8.89 0.35 6.16
CA PHE A 52 -9.49 1.08 7.27
C PHE A 52 -9.68 2.54 6.86
N GLN A 53 -10.86 3.09 7.10
CA GLN A 53 -11.19 4.48 6.79
C GLN A 53 -11.71 5.18 8.04
N ASP A 54 -11.29 6.43 8.22
CA ASP A 54 -11.78 7.29 9.28
C ASP A 54 -12.26 8.62 8.67
N TYR A 55 -13.56 8.88 8.83
CA TYR A 55 -14.24 10.02 8.23
C TYR A 55 -13.81 11.35 8.88
N ASP A 56 -13.66 11.36 10.21
CA ASP A 56 -13.34 12.56 10.99
C ASP A 56 -11.87 12.93 10.81
N TYR A 57 -10.99 11.92 10.86
CA TYR A 57 -9.56 12.10 10.59
C TYR A 57 -9.31 12.41 9.11
N HIS A 58 -10.28 12.08 8.23
CA HIS A 58 -10.21 12.21 6.79
C HIS A 58 -8.96 11.50 6.22
N ARG A 59 -8.75 10.27 6.70
CA ARG A 59 -7.56 9.46 6.47
C ARG A 59 -7.94 7.99 6.33
N SER A 60 -7.22 7.26 5.49
CA SER A 60 -7.37 5.82 5.35
C SER A 60 -6.03 5.11 5.46
N VAL A 61 -6.07 3.85 5.89
CA VAL A 61 -4.93 2.94 5.96
C VAL A 61 -5.23 1.73 5.09
N ILE A 62 -4.43 1.55 4.03
CA ILE A 62 -4.53 0.41 3.12
C ILE A 62 -3.44 -0.59 3.50
N THR A 63 -3.83 -1.78 3.95
CA THR A 63 -2.90 -2.85 4.32
C THR A 63 -2.59 -3.70 3.09
N ILE A 64 -1.47 -3.41 2.43
CA ILE A 64 -0.99 -4.12 1.25
C ILE A 64 -0.01 -5.20 1.70
N VAL A 65 -0.18 -6.43 1.25
CA VAL A 65 0.74 -7.53 1.53
C VAL A 65 1.29 -8.10 0.24
N SER A 66 2.61 -8.29 0.20
CA SER A 66 3.32 -8.86 -0.95
C SER A 66 4.62 -9.51 -0.50
N SER A 67 5.36 -10.11 -1.43
CA SER A 67 6.73 -10.53 -1.15
C SER A 67 7.68 -9.33 -1.10
N GLN A 68 8.80 -9.46 -0.39
CA GLN A 68 9.76 -8.37 -0.22
C GLN A 68 10.26 -7.79 -1.55
N ASP A 69 10.41 -8.61 -2.60
CA ASP A 69 10.83 -8.18 -3.94
C ASP A 69 9.74 -7.44 -4.74
N LYS A 70 8.48 -7.50 -4.30
CA LYS A 70 7.32 -6.93 -5.00
C LYS A 70 6.65 -5.78 -4.25
N ILE A 71 6.81 -5.70 -2.94
CA ILE A 71 6.12 -4.71 -2.11
C ILE A 71 6.48 -3.27 -2.50
N GLY A 72 7.73 -3.01 -2.89
CA GLY A 72 8.17 -1.68 -3.33
C GLY A 72 7.37 -1.16 -4.53
N ALA A 73 7.23 -1.98 -5.59
CA ALA A 73 6.45 -1.63 -6.78
C ALA A 73 4.96 -1.42 -6.46
N CYS A 74 4.39 -2.23 -5.58
CA CYS A 74 3.00 -2.09 -5.14
C CYS A 74 2.78 -0.74 -4.44
N VAL A 75 3.65 -0.44 -3.48
CA VAL A 75 3.58 0.77 -2.68
C VAL A 75 3.80 2.01 -3.55
N GLU A 76 4.80 2.00 -4.44
CA GLU A 76 5.07 3.12 -5.35
C GLU A 76 3.87 3.41 -6.27
N ALA A 77 3.25 2.37 -6.85
CA ALA A 77 2.07 2.52 -7.69
C ALA A 77 0.88 3.07 -6.91
N GLY A 78 0.66 2.62 -5.66
CA GLY A 78 -0.34 3.18 -4.76
C GLY A 78 -0.06 4.66 -4.44
N CYS A 79 1.19 5.01 -4.12
CA CYS A 79 1.60 6.38 -3.85
C CYS A 79 1.34 7.31 -5.05
N ARG A 80 1.65 6.84 -6.26
CA ARG A 80 1.43 7.60 -7.50
C ARG A 80 -0.06 7.85 -7.74
N ALA A 81 -0.89 6.81 -7.59
CA ALA A 81 -2.35 6.96 -7.69
C ALA A 81 -2.90 7.92 -6.63
N ALA A 82 -2.40 7.86 -5.39
CA ALA A 82 -2.81 8.78 -4.33
C ALA A 82 -2.44 10.23 -4.66
N TYR A 83 -1.24 10.47 -5.17
CA TYR A 83 -0.80 11.78 -5.63
C TYR A 83 -1.69 12.35 -6.75
N GLU A 84 -2.12 11.51 -7.69
CA GLU A 84 -2.98 11.94 -8.81
C GLU A 84 -4.44 12.19 -8.40
N LEU A 85 -4.95 11.44 -7.42
CA LEU A 85 -6.38 11.43 -7.07
C LEU A 85 -6.73 12.33 -5.87
N ILE A 86 -5.76 12.67 -5.01
CA ILE A 86 -5.99 13.42 -3.76
C ILE A 86 -5.49 14.86 -3.92
N ASP A 87 -6.42 15.81 -3.90
CA ASP A 87 -6.14 17.25 -3.90
C ASP A 87 -6.07 17.78 -2.46
N LEU A 88 -4.85 17.94 -1.94
CA LEU A 88 -4.63 18.45 -0.58
C LEU A 88 -5.08 19.90 -0.37
N SER A 89 -5.20 20.71 -1.44
CA SER A 89 -5.67 22.09 -1.30
C SER A 89 -7.13 22.19 -0.83
N LYS A 90 -7.88 21.10 -1.02
CA LYS A 90 -9.27 20.94 -0.58
C LYS A 90 -9.43 19.97 0.60
N HIS A 91 -8.32 19.44 1.12
CA HIS A 91 -8.34 18.45 2.18
C HIS A 91 -8.46 19.12 3.56
N GLU A 92 -9.52 18.74 4.29
CA GLU A 92 -9.78 19.14 5.67
C GLU A 92 -10.16 17.92 6.52
N GLY A 93 -9.42 17.70 7.60
CA GLY A 93 -9.64 16.62 8.56
C GLY A 93 -8.92 16.93 9.88
N VAL A 94 -9.30 16.27 10.97
CA VAL A 94 -8.77 16.57 12.31
C VAL A 94 -7.38 15.96 12.57
N HIS A 95 -6.95 15.01 11.73
CA HIS A 95 -5.64 14.38 11.84
C HIS A 95 -4.58 15.20 11.08
N PRO A 96 -3.42 15.51 11.70
CA PRO A 96 -2.31 16.15 10.99
C PRO A 96 -1.86 15.32 9.79
N ARG A 97 -1.54 15.99 8.70
CA ARG A 97 -1.06 15.36 7.45
C ARG A 97 0.12 16.13 6.87
N LEU A 98 1.01 15.41 6.22
CA LEU A 98 2.19 15.92 5.50
C LEU A 98 2.00 15.85 3.98
N GLY A 99 1.21 14.89 3.48
CA GLY A 99 1.04 14.68 2.04
C GLY A 99 -0.23 13.92 1.67
N ALA A 100 -0.42 13.65 0.37
CA ALA A 100 -1.50 12.77 -0.10
C ALA A 100 -1.30 11.34 0.43
N VAL A 101 -0.02 10.97 0.58
CA VAL A 101 0.46 9.84 1.38
C VAL A 101 1.24 10.41 2.55
N ASP A 102 0.87 10.03 3.77
CA ASP A 102 1.51 10.54 4.99
C ASP A 102 2.61 9.61 5.50
N LEU A 103 2.40 8.30 5.40
CA LEU A 103 3.26 7.31 6.01
C LEU A 103 3.24 6.01 5.21
N VAL A 104 4.44 5.47 4.99
CA VAL A 104 4.68 4.24 4.23
C VAL A 104 5.51 3.26 5.08
N PRO A 105 4.93 2.69 6.15
CA PRO A 105 5.65 1.77 7.01
C PRO A 105 5.69 0.37 6.39
N LEU A 106 6.82 -0.31 6.49
CA LEU A 106 6.96 -1.72 6.10
C LEU A 106 7.11 -2.58 7.35
N HIS A 107 6.31 -3.65 7.44
CA HIS A 107 6.31 -4.58 8.54
C HIS A 107 6.67 -6.00 8.05
N PRO A 108 7.65 -6.67 8.68
CA PRO A 108 7.94 -8.06 8.37
C PRO A 108 6.81 -8.93 8.91
N ILE A 109 6.28 -9.83 8.07
CA ILE A 109 5.27 -10.82 8.50
C ILE A 109 5.95 -12.18 8.73
N SER A 110 6.90 -12.55 7.88
CA SER A 110 7.64 -13.81 8.01
C SER A 110 8.72 -13.72 9.08
N GLU A 111 8.85 -14.76 9.92
CA GLU A 111 9.83 -14.81 11.02
C GLU A 111 11.28 -14.71 10.55
N ASN A 112 11.57 -15.14 9.32
CA ASN A 112 12.91 -15.15 8.72
C ASN A 112 13.26 -13.86 7.97
N MET A 113 12.64 -12.73 8.33
CA MET A 113 12.89 -11.43 7.70
C MET A 113 13.55 -10.46 8.69
N SER A 114 14.63 -9.82 8.27
CA SER A 114 15.33 -8.84 9.08
C SER A 114 14.79 -7.43 8.87
N LEU A 115 14.82 -6.58 9.91
CA LEU A 115 14.52 -5.16 9.75
C LEU A 115 15.52 -4.45 8.82
N GLN A 116 16.77 -4.92 8.80
CA GLN A 116 17.80 -4.38 7.90
C GLN A 116 17.41 -4.58 6.44
N SER A 117 17.02 -5.80 6.04
CA SER A 117 16.61 -6.08 4.64
C SER A 117 15.37 -5.28 4.24
N LEU A 118 14.43 -5.06 5.16
CA LEU A 118 13.31 -4.13 4.93
C LEU A 118 13.74 -2.68 4.80
N GLY A 119 14.75 -2.26 5.55
CA GLY A 119 15.34 -0.92 5.43
C GLY A 119 15.85 -0.65 4.01
N HIS A 120 16.49 -1.63 3.37
CA HIS A 120 16.93 -1.53 1.97
C HIS A 120 15.72 -1.37 1.03
N THR A 121 14.69 -2.21 1.21
CA THR A 121 13.44 -2.09 0.42
C THR A 121 12.75 -0.73 0.62
N ALA A 122 12.75 -0.18 1.84
CA ALA A 122 12.18 1.15 2.12
C ALA A 122 13.03 2.29 1.53
N ALA A 123 14.34 2.09 1.38
CA ALA A 123 15.25 3.03 0.71
C ALA A 123 15.15 2.96 -0.83
N GLY A 124 14.45 1.96 -1.39
CA GLY A 124 14.35 1.73 -2.83
C GLY A 124 15.58 1.04 -3.43
N GLU A 125 16.34 0.32 -2.60
CA GLU A 125 17.53 -0.45 -2.99
C GLU A 125 17.19 -1.88 -3.44
#